data_AF-D4S2M4-F1
#
_entry.id   AF-D4S2M4-F1
#
_cell.length_a   1.000
_cell.length_b   1.000
_cell.length_c   1.000
_cell.angle_alpha   90.00
_cell.angle_beta   90.00
_cell.angle_gamma   90.00
#
_symmetry.space_group_name_H-M   'P 1'
#
loop_
_entity.id
_entity.type
_entity.pdbx_description
1 polymer ?
#
loop_
_entity_poly.entity_id
_entity_poly.type
_entity_poly.pdbx_seq_one_letter_code
_entity_poly.pdbx_strand_id
1 'polypeptide(L)'
;MKSGFYYANIKVQKRGINMNKEPILAICYDFDKTLSPDDMQAQGFIQSIRYEVADFWKESNDLASGNDMDQNLAYMYMMWSKARGKVLFTRDTLIKDGSKVKLFPGVDSWFDRINEYGREKGVIVEHYIISSGLKEMIEGTKVADKFKKIYASSFYYDEYGVAVWPAQVVNYTNKTQFLFRIEKGVLDINDQGVNSFFKPDEYRVPFRNMVYIGDSDTDIPCMKLVNINGGHSIGVFNSGTKDKSKVFRMLEENRIKYYAPADYTEGSKLEELVKKIIDRTISNEILEDFHFECVSEKDDETRNQTEEEVRKEELINKLEDSTNFTNTHNVIEQLSGVTDWTGEQTDKLIRIALENKQVKYILKDKDLKDFYGRICKNTDGEKAKAVIKILNT
;
A
#
# COMPACT_ATOMS: atom_id res chain seq x y z
N MET A 1 -42.47 12.94 -0.56
CA MET A 1 -41.88 11.60 -0.45
C MET A 1 -40.41 11.79 -0.11
N LYS A 2 -40.01 11.44 1.12
CA LYS A 2 -38.64 11.65 1.61
C LYS A 2 -37.77 10.48 1.15
N SER A 3 -36.65 10.81 0.51
CA SER A 3 -35.56 9.92 0.13
C SER A 3 -34.82 9.43 1.39
N GLY A 4 -34.97 8.15 1.72
CA GLY A 4 -34.18 7.49 2.75
C GLY A 4 -32.94 6.86 2.13
N PHE A 5 -31.76 7.40 2.42
CA PHE A 5 -30.50 6.71 2.19
C PHE A 5 -30.38 5.57 3.21
N TYR A 6 -30.42 4.33 2.73
CA TYR A 6 -30.08 3.16 3.53
C TYR A 6 -28.57 3.14 3.74
N TYR A 7 -28.11 3.67 4.88
CA TYR A 7 -26.80 3.30 5.40
C TYR A 7 -26.91 1.86 5.92
N ALA A 8 -26.27 0.93 5.21
CA ALA A 8 -26.04 -0.40 5.73
C ALA A 8 -25.20 -0.27 7.01
N ASN A 9 -25.80 -0.60 8.15
CA ASN A 9 -25.11 -0.72 9.43
C ASN A 9 -24.16 -1.93 9.36
N ILE A 10 -22.98 -1.73 8.77
CA ILE A 10 -21.85 -2.62 9.00
C ILE A 10 -21.40 -2.33 10.44
N LYS A 11 -21.62 -3.28 11.34
CA LYS A 11 -20.99 -3.27 12.66
C LYS A 11 -19.48 -3.33 12.45
N VAL A 12 -18.85 -2.16 12.34
CA VAL A 12 -17.41 -2.02 12.55
C VAL A 12 -17.20 -2.32 14.03
N GLN A 13 -16.82 -3.56 14.31
CA GLN A 13 -16.36 -3.97 15.62
C GLN A 13 -15.11 -3.14 15.87
N LYS A 14 -15.21 -2.06 16.68
CA LYS A 14 -14.06 -1.33 17.20
C LYS A 14 -13.15 -2.36 17.87
N ARG A 15 -12.12 -2.80 17.17
CA ARG A 15 -11.07 -3.64 17.74
C ARG A 15 -10.15 -2.70 18.49
N GLY A 16 -10.05 -2.89 19.80
CA GLY A 16 -8.90 -2.37 20.54
C GLY A 16 -7.62 -2.89 19.89
N ILE A 17 -6.57 -2.08 19.97
CA ILE A 17 -5.22 -2.39 19.47
C ILE A 17 -4.83 -3.78 19.98
N ASN A 18 -4.78 -4.74 19.05
CA ASN A 18 -4.60 -6.14 19.39
C ASN A 18 -3.12 -6.46 19.19
N MET A 19 -2.32 -6.19 20.23
CA MET A 19 -0.86 -6.38 20.36
C MET A 19 -0.35 -7.83 20.12
N ASN A 20 -1.18 -8.72 19.58
CA ASN A 20 -0.96 -10.17 19.50
C ASN A 20 -1.23 -10.75 18.11
N LYS A 21 -1.30 -9.91 17.08
CA LYS A 21 -1.57 -10.38 15.73
C LYS A 21 -0.25 -10.48 14.97
N GLU A 22 0.12 -11.69 14.58
CA GLU A 22 1.30 -11.90 13.75
C GLU A 22 1.19 -11.04 12.47
N PRO A 23 2.23 -10.25 12.14
CA PRO A 23 2.21 -9.41 10.95
C PRO A 23 2.09 -10.28 9.70
N ILE A 24 1.34 -9.78 8.73
CA ILE A 24 1.10 -10.48 7.46
C ILE A 24 1.96 -9.82 6.38
N LEU A 25 2.81 -10.60 5.73
CA LEU A 25 3.51 -10.21 4.51
C LEU A 25 2.77 -10.80 3.30
N ALA A 26 2.17 -9.95 2.46
CA ALA A 26 1.60 -10.39 1.20
C ALA A 26 2.64 -10.35 0.08
N ILE A 27 2.83 -11.48 -0.60
CA ILE A 27 3.62 -11.55 -1.82
C ILE A 27 2.67 -11.69 -3.01
N CYS A 28 2.62 -10.66 -3.83
CA CYS A 28 1.84 -10.59 -5.04
C CYS A 28 2.71 -10.90 -6.26
N TYR A 29 2.26 -11.82 -7.10
CA TYR A 29 2.98 -12.25 -8.29
C TYR A 29 2.17 -11.94 -9.53
N ASP A 30 2.82 -11.44 -10.59
CA ASP A 30 2.36 -11.78 -11.93
C ASP A 30 2.60 -13.27 -12.21
N PHE A 31 2.01 -13.81 -13.26
CA PHE A 31 2.13 -15.23 -13.59
C PHE A 31 3.04 -15.47 -14.79
N ASP A 32 2.63 -15.01 -15.97
CA ASP A 32 3.39 -15.19 -17.20
C ASP A 32 4.75 -14.48 -17.10
N LYS A 33 5.81 -15.13 -17.58
CA LYS A 33 7.21 -14.65 -17.51
C LYS A 33 7.73 -14.36 -16.08
N THR A 34 6.93 -14.63 -15.05
CA THR A 34 7.25 -14.43 -13.64
C THR A 34 7.34 -15.77 -12.91
N LEU A 35 6.26 -16.56 -12.89
CA LEU A 35 6.22 -17.92 -12.35
C LEU A 35 6.33 -18.99 -13.46
N SER A 36 5.85 -18.69 -14.67
CA SER A 36 6.10 -19.48 -15.88
C SER A 36 7.10 -18.76 -16.78
N PRO A 37 7.91 -19.48 -17.59
CA PRO A 37 8.85 -18.87 -18.52
C PRO A 37 8.19 -18.24 -19.75
N ASP A 38 6.99 -18.72 -20.11
CA ASP A 38 6.27 -18.37 -21.33
C ASP A 38 4.81 -18.01 -21.01
N ASP A 39 4.14 -17.35 -21.96
CA ASP A 39 2.72 -17.02 -21.88
C ASP A 39 1.88 -18.31 -21.80
N MET A 40 1.02 -18.46 -20.79
CA MET A 40 0.30 -19.70 -20.52
C MET A 40 -0.54 -20.18 -21.71
N GLN A 41 -1.13 -19.28 -22.49
CA GLN A 41 -1.96 -19.60 -23.66
C GLN A 41 -1.13 -20.26 -24.77
N ALA A 42 0.18 -19.93 -24.85
CA ALA A 42 1.12 -20.51 -25.80
C ALA A 42 1.60 -21.92 -25.42
N GLN A 43 1.22 -22.43 -24.24
CA GLN A 43 1.68 -23.71 -23.70
C GLN A 43 0.66 -24.85 -23.89
N GLY A 44 -0.17 -24.78 -24.94
CA GLY A 44 -1.05 -25.87 -25.34
C GLY A 44 -2.33 -25.41 -26.04
N PHE A 45 -2.94 -24.33 -25.55
CA PHE A 45 -4.23 -23.87 -26.07
C PHE A 45 -4.11 -23.40 -27.53
N ILE A 46 -3.16 -22.49 -27.83
CA ILE A 46 -3.01 -21.93 -29.18
C ILE A 46 -2.72 -23.04 -30.21
N GLN A 47 -1.94 -24.05 -29.84
CA GLN A 47 -1.66 -25.20 -30.70
C GLN A 47 -2.91 -26.07 -30.91
N SER A 48 -3.77 -26.21 -29.89
CA SER A 48 -5.02 -27.00 -30.00
C SER A 48 -5.99 -26.45 -31.05
N ILE A 49 -6.00 -25.12 -31.25
CA ILE A 49 -6.81 -24.45 -32.28
C ILE A 49 -6.09 -24.35 -33.64
N ARG A 50 -4.93 -25.02 -33.77
CA ARG A 50 -4.07 -25.07 -34.97
C ARG A 50 -3.61 -23.68 -35.42
N TYR A 51 -3.12 -22.89 -34.47
CA TYR A 51 -2.49 -21.60 -34.73
C TYR A 51 -1.00 -21.65 -34.38
N GLU A 52 -0.21 -20.86 -35.11
CA GLU A 52 1.13 -20.48 -34.68
C GLU A 52 1.03 -19.36 -33.63
N VAL A 53 1.89 -19.42 -32.61
CA VAL A 53 1.86 -18.48 -31.47
C VAL A 53 2.08 -17.03 -31.93
N ALA A 54 3.03 -16.82 -32.83
CA ALA A 54 3.33 -15.48 -33.35
C ALA A 54 2.16 -14.89 -34.15
N ASP A 55 1.51 -15.71 -34.99
CA ASP A 55 0.37 -15.29 -35.80
C ASP A 55 -0.85 -15.02 -34.94
N PHE A 56 -1.07 -15.83 -33.90
CA PHE A 56 -2.12 -15.59 -32.91
C PHE A 56 -1.93 -14.21 -32.27
N TRP A 57 -0.77 -13.94 -31.66
CA TRP A 57 -0.57 -12.66 -30.98
C TRP A 57 -0.62 -11.46 -31.93
N LYS A 58 -0.12 -11.61 -33.16
CA LYS A 58 -0.23 -10.58 -34.18
C LYS A 58 -1.69 -10.28 -34.52
N GLU A 59 -2.50 -11.30 -34.84
CA GLU A 59 -3.91 -11.12 -35.17
C GLU A 59 -4.71 -10.54 -34.00
N SER A 60 -4.42 -10.96 -32.76
CA SER A 60 -5.04 -10.37 -31.56
C SER A 60 -4.71 -8.89 -31.40
N ASN A 61 -3.45 -8.51 -31.60
CA ASN A 61 -3.01 -7.13 -31.44
C ASN A 61 -3.53 -6.22 -32.57
N ASP A 62 -3.58 -6.74 -33.79
CA ASP A 62 -4.18 -6.06 -34.94
C ASP A 62 -5.69 -5.88 -34.72
N LEU A 63 -6.38 -6.89 -34.19
CA LEU A 63 -7.79 -6.78 -33.81
C LEU A 63 -8.01 -5.71 -32.73
N ALA A 64 -7.15 -5.70 -31.70
CA ALA A 64 -7.25 -4.72 -30.62
C ALA A 64 -7.08 -3.28 -31.13
N SER A 65 -6.01 -3.03 -31.88
CA SER A 65 -5.69 -1.71 -32.41
C SER A 65 -6.70 -1.24 -33.47
N GLY A 66 -7.21 -2.14 -34.32
CA GLY A 66 -8.18 -1.79 -35.35
C GLY A 66 -9.60 -1.49 -34.83
N ASN A 67 -9.91 -1.81 -33.58
CA ASN A 67 -11.26 -1.71 -33.02
C ASN A 67 -11.31 -1.04 -31.63
N ASP A 68 -10.25 -0.35 -31.21
CA ASP A 68 -10.13 0.28 -29.90
C ASP A 68 -10.43 -0.68 -28.72
N MET A 69 -10.03 -1.95 -28.84
CA MET A 69 -10.24 -2.94 -27.79
C MET A 69 -9.08 -2.96 -26.80
N ASP A 70 -9.39 -3.27 -25.54
CA ASP A 70 -8.37 -3.74 -24.60
C ASP A 70 -7.71 -5.01 -25.19
N GLN A 71 -6.38 -5.08 -25.15
CA GLN A 71 -5.62 -6.21 -25.70
C GLN A 71 -6.02 -7.54 -25.06
N ASN A 72 -6.40 -7.54 -23.78
CA ASN A 72 -6.85 -8.74 -23.09
C ASN A 72 -8.24 -9.17 -23.58
N LEU A 73 -9.15 -8.22 -23.78
CA LEU A 73 -10.44 -8.50 -24.41
C LEU A 73 -10.27 -9.07 -25.83
N ALA A 74 -9.34 -8.53 -26.61
CA ALA A 74 -9.08 -9.00 -27.97
C ALA A 74 -8.57 -10.44 -27.99
N TYR A 75 -7.57 -10.80 -27.16
CA TYR A 75 -7.06 -12.18 -27.16
C TYR A 75 -8.13 -13.14 -26.64
N MET A 76 -8.88 -12.77 -25.59
CA MET A 76 -9.92 -13.63 -25.02
C MET A 76 -11.05 -13.88 -26.04
N TYR A 77 -11.48 -12.84 -26.75
CA TYR A 77 -12.43 -12.97 -27.85
C TYR A 77 -11.88 -13.89 -28.94
N MET A 78 -10.60 -13.74 -29.30
CA MET A 78 -10.00 -14.56 -30.35
C MET A 78 -9.84 -16.03 -29.92
N MET A 79 -9.49 -16.30 -28.66
CA MET A 79 -9.49 -17.67 -28.11
C MET A 79 -10.87 -18.32 -28.29
N TRP A 80 -11.93 -17.62 -27.86
CA TRP A 80 -13.30 -18.10 -28.01
C TRP A 80 -13.68 -18.31 -29.48
N SER A 81 -13.49 -17.29 -30.32
CA SER A 81 -13.89 -17.30 -31.73
C SER A 81 -13.18 -18.38 -32.54
N LYS A 82 -11.87 -18.53 -32.36
CA LYS A 82 -11.04 -19.50 -33.11
C LYS A 82 -11.16 -20.93 -32.61
N ALA A 83 -11.63 -21.14 -31.37
CA ALA A 83 -11.93 -22.47 -30.87
C ALA A 83 -13.20 -23.07 -31.50
N ARG A 84 -14.14 -22.25 -31.98
CA ARG A 84 -15.41 -22.72 -32.56
C ARG A 84 -15.17 -23.69 -33.71
N GLY A 85 -15.80 -24.87 -33.63
CA GLY A 85 -15.67 -25.93 -34.61
C GLY A 85 -14.33 -26.68 -34.60
N LYS A 86 -13.42 -26.36 -33.67
CA LYS A 86 -12.11 -27.01 -33.55
C LYS A 86 -11.90 -27.68 -32.21
N VAL A 87 -12.20 -26.97 -31.12
CA VAL A 87 -11.94 -27.41 -29.74
C VAL A 87 -13.13 -27.04 -28.87
N LEU A 88 -13.52 -27.95 -27.97
CA LEU A 88 -14.55 -27.66 -26.98
C LEU A 88 -13.96 -26.69 -25.93
N PHE A 89 -14.35 -25.42 -26.02
CA PHE A 89 -13.81 -24.34 -25.19
C PHE A 89 -14.57 -24.23 -23.86
N THR A 90 -14.24 -25.13 -22.93
CA THR A 90 -14.88 -25.22 -21.61
C THR A 90 -13.90 -24.87 -20.49
N ARG A 91 -14.44 -24.66 -19.28
CA ARG A 91 -13.62 -24.45 -18.08
C ARG A 91 -12.63 -25.60 -17.85
N ASP A 92 -13.09 -26.84 -18.00
CA ASP A 92 -12.26 -28.03 -17.80
C ASP A 92 -11.15 -28.17 -18.85
N THR A 93 -11.43 -27.77 -20.11
CA THR A 93 -10.38 -27.70 -21.14
C THR A 93 -9.29 -26.71 -20.75
N LEU A 94 -9.65 -25.52 -20.27
CA LEU A 94 -8.68 -24.50 -19.84
C LEU A 94 -7.87 -24.95 -18.62
N ILE A 95 -8.49 -25.60 -17.63
CA ILE A 95 -7.80 -26.19 -16.48
C ILE A 95 -6.82 -27.27 -16.93
N LYS A 96 -7.22 -28.14 -17.86
CA LYS A 96 -6.38 -29.20 -18.40
C LYS A 96 -5.20 -28.64 -19.23
N ASP A 97 -5.39 -27.53 -19.91
CA ASP A 97 -4.27 -26.85 -20.59
C ASP A 97 -3.36 -26.17 -19.56
N GLY A 98 -3.93 -25.57 -18.52
CA GLY A 98 -3.22 -25.06 -17.35
C GLY A 98 -2.29 -26.08 -16.68
N SER A 99 -2.73 -27.35 -16.56
CA SER A 99 -1.90 -28.40 -15.94
C SER A 99 -0.63 -28.76 -16.72
N LYS A 100 -0.52 -28.30 -17.98
CA LYS A 100 0.66 -28.51 -18.84
C LYS A 100 1.65 -27.34 -18.77
N VAL A 101 1.24 -26.22 -18.17
CA VAL A 101 2.07 -25.03 -18.03
C VAL A 101 3.34 -25.37 -17.26
N LYS A 102 4.48 -25.03 -17.87
CA LYS A 102 5.79 -25.15 -17.24
C LYS A 102 5.98 -23.97 -16.30
N LEU A 103 6.57 -24.26 -15.14
CA LEU A 103 6.96 -23.26 -14.17
C LEU A 103 8.49 -23.11 -14.17
N PHE A 104 8.97 -21.96 -13.71
CA PHE A 104 10.41 -21.79 -13.47
C PHE A 104 10.92 -22.80 -12.44
N PRO A 105 12.23 -23.14 -12.49
CA PRO A 105 12.83 -24.06 -11.52
C PRO A 105 12.58 -23.63 -10.06
N GLY A 106 12.17 -24.59 -9.23
CA GLY A 106 11.96 -24.42 -7.79
C GLY A 106 10.62 -23.82 -7.35
N VAL A 107 9.76 -23.38 -8.29
CA VAL A 107 8.44 -22.78 -7.97
C VAL A 107 7.54 -23.74 -7.20
N ASP A 108 7.62 -25.03 -7.47
CA ASP A 108 6.83 -26.09 -6.83
C ASP A 108 7.02 -26.19 -5.32
N SER A 109 8.21 -25.85 -4.84
CA SER A 109 8.62 -25.95 -3.44
C SER A 109 8.85 -24.58 -2.79
N TRP A 110 8.91 -23.51 -3.59
CA TRP A 110 9.11 -22.13 -3.16
C TRP A 110 8.14 -21.67 -2.06
N PHE A 111 6.84 -21.84 -2.28
CA PHE A 111 5.80 -21.33 -1.39
C PHE A 111 5.92 -21.91 0.02
N ASP A 112 6.15 -23.22 0.10
CA ASP A 112 6.28 -23.92 1.38
C ASP A 112 7.54 -23.46 2.13
N ARG A 113 8.67 -23.28 1.43
CA ARG A 113 9.92 -22.77 2.06
C ARG A 113 9.79 -21.34 2.56
N ILE A 114 9.14 -20.46 1.80
CA ILE A 114 8.94 -19.06 2.20
C ILE A 114 7.96 -18.97 3.37
N ASN A 115 6.87 -19.75 3.35
CA ASN A 115 5.92 -19.83 4.45
C ASN A 115 6.57 -20.37 5.73
N GLU A 116 7.42 -21.39 5.60
CA GLU A 116 8.20 -21.93 6.73
C GLU A 116 9.08 -20.86 7.36
N TYR A 117 9.87 -20.17 6.53
CA TYR A 117 10.76 -19.11 7.01
C TYR A 117 9.98 -17.96 7.66
N GLY A 118 8.85 -17.56 7.07
CA GLY A 118 7.93 -16.59 7.68
C GLY A 118 7.48 -17.03 9.07
N ARG A 119 7.01 -18.28 9.20
CA ARG A 119 6.53 -18.83 10.47
C ARG A 119 7.62 -18.91 11.53
N GLU A 120 8.85 -19.32 11.17
CA GLU A 120 10.01 -19.32 12.08
C GLU A 120 10.32 -17.92 12.63
N LYS A 121 9.94 -16.89 11.88
CA LYS A 121 10.17 -15.48 12.19
C LYS A 121 8.96 -14.78 12.81
N GLY A 122 7.84 -15.48 13.00
CA GLY A 122 6.59 -14.90 13.51
C GLY A 122 5.86 -14.01 12.50
N VAL A 123 6.05 -14.24 11.19
CA VAL A 123 5.38 -13.52 10.09
C VAL A 123 4.50 -14.50 9.30
N ILE A 124 3.23 -14.16 9.13
CA ILE A 124 2.35 -14.93 8.24
C ILE A 124 2.62 -14.47 6.80
N VAL A 125 3.12 -15.37 5.95
CA VAL A 125 3.26 -15.08 4.53
C VAL A 125 2.01 -15.53 3.77
N GLU A 126 1.49 -14.65 2.92
CA GLU A 126 0.36 -14.95 2.05
C GLU A 126 0.72 -14.69 0.59
N HIS A 127 0.36 -15.62 -0.28
CA HIS A 127 0.67 -15.54 -1.71
C HIS A 127 -0.56 -15.21 -2.54
N TYR A 128 -0.41 -14.26 -3.47
CA TYR A 128 -1.49 -13.76 -4.31
C TYR A 128 -1.06 -13.71 -5.78
N ILE A 129 -1.95 -14.09 -6.69
CA ILE A 129 -1.75 -13.85 -8.13
C ILE A 129 -2.50 -12.59 -8.53
N ILE A 130 -1.83 -11.72 -9.29
CA ILE A 130 -2.40 -10.56 -9.98
C ILE A 130 -1.90 -10.60 -11.43
N SER A 131 -2.67 -11.26 -12.30
CA SER A 131 -2.23 -11.54 -13.67
C SER A 131 -3.26 -11.16 -14.73
N SER A 132 -2.79 -10.75 -15.91
CA SER A 132 -3.65 -10.53 -17.07
C SER A 132 -4.03 -11.83 -17.79
N GLY A 133 -3.37 -12.94 -17.44
CA GLY A 133 -3.64 -14.28 -17.97
C GLY A 133 -4.98 -14.86 -17.50
N LEU A 134 -5.22 -16.15 -17.81
CA LEU A 134 -6.49 -16.82 -17.52
C LEU A 134 -6.49 -17.53 -16.18
N LYS A 135 -7.46 -17.18 -15.34
CA LYS A 135 -7.66 -17.75 -14.01
C LYS A 135 -7.77 -19.26 -14.05
N GLU A 136 -8.53 -19.81 -14.99
CA GLU A 136 -8.80 -21.23 -15.11
C GLU A 136 -7.54 -22.03 -15.49
N MET A 137 -6.66 -21.43 -16.30
CA MET A 137 -5.36 -22.05 -16.59
C MET A 137 -4.44 -22.03 -15.37
N ILE A 138 -4.41 -20.92 -14.61
CA ILE A 138 -3.64 -20.84 -13.36
C ILE A 138 -4.16 -21.84 -12.32
N GLU A 139 -5.48 -21.96 -12.18
CA GLU A 139 -6.15 -22.93 -11.30
C GLU A 139 -5.82 -24.38 -11.67
N GLY A 140 -5.46 -24.67 -12.92
CA GLY A 140 -5.00 -25.99 -13.36
C GLY A 140 -3.54 -26.31 -13.04
N THR A 141 -2.75 -25.34 -12.59
CA THR A 141 -1.32 -25.54 -12.29
C THR A 141 -1.12 -26.29 -10.98
N LYS A 142 0.06 -26.91 -10.82
CA LYS A 142 0.43 -27.64 -9.59
C LYS A 142 0.56 -26.77 -8.34
N VAL A 143 0.58 -25.45 -8.49
CA VAL A 143 0.79 -24.48 -7.40
C VAL A 143 -0.46 -23.65 -7.12
N ALA A 144 -1.59 -23.95 -7.77
CA ALA A 144 -2.84 -23.21 -7.63
C ALA A 144 -3.33 -23.15 -6.18
N ASP A 145 -3.14 -24.24 -5.42
CA ASP A 145 -3.54 -24.39 -4.02
C ASP A 145 -2.67 -23.59 -3.03
N LYS A 146 -1.54 -23.05 -3.49
CA LYS A 146 -0.64 -22.22 -2.69
C LYS A 146 -1.10 -20.77 -2.55
N PHE A 147 -2.01 -20.32 -3.42
CA PHE A 147 -2.45 -18.93 -3.45
C PHE A 147 -3.67 -18.70 -2.57
N LYS A 148 -3.60 -17.67 -1.73
CA LYS A 148 -4.75 -17.19 -0.94
C LYS A 148 -5.88 -16.69 -1.84
N LYS A 149 -5.52 -16.05 -2.95
CA LYS A 149 -6.45 -15.58 -3.97
C LYS A 149 -5.73 -15.44 -5.32
N ILE A 150 -6.45 -15.81 -6.39
CA ILE A 150 -6.04 -15.61 -7.77
C ILE A 150 -6.93 -14.53 -8.39
N TYR A 151 -6.34 -13.37 -8.70
CA TYR A 151 -6.94 -12.31 -9.50
C TYR A 151 -6.39 -12.40 -10.92
N ALA A 152 -7.23 -12.89 -11.84
CA ALA A 152 -6.88 -13.09 -13.23
C ALA A 152 -8.12 -12.93 -14.11
N SER A 153 -7.91 -12.79 -15.42
CA SER A 153 -8.99 -12.75 -16.40
C SER A 153 -9.71 -14.10 -16.42
N SER A 154 -11.03 -14.13 -16.62
CA SER A 154 -11.80 -15.38 -16.60
C SER A 154 -12.98 -15.31 -17.56
N PHE A 155 -13.50 -16.45 -17.97
CA PHE A 155 -14.71 -16.51 -18.79
C PHE A 155 -15.97 -16.72 -17.93
N TYR A 156 -17.09 -16.26 -18.48
CA TYR A 156 -18.43 -16.69 -18.13
C TYR A 156 -18.75 -17.94 -18.95
N TYR A 157 -19.33 -18.94 -18.29
CA TYR A 157 -19.67 -20.22 -18.88
C TYR A 157 -21.18 -20.41 -18.86
N ASP A 158 -21.72 -20.99 -19.92
CA ASP A 158 -23.14 -21.36 -20.00
C ASP A 158 -23.46 -22.61 -19.15
N GLU A 159 -24.72 -23.05 -19.21
CA GLU A 159 -25.22 -24.24 -18.50
C GLU A 159 -24.53 -25.55 -18.92
N TYR A 160 -23.86 -25.58 -20.08
CA TYR A 160 -23.09 -26.72 -20.58
C TYR A 160 -21.59 -26.61 -20.27
N GLY A 161 -21.19 -25.57 -19.53
CA GLY A 161 -19.80 -25.31 -19.16
C GLY A 161 -18.93 -24.76 -20.29
N VAL A 162 -19.55 -24.27 -21.38
CA VAL A 162 -18.84 -23.67 -22.53
C VAL A 162 -18.63 -22.19 -22.29
N ALA A 163 -17.42 -21.69 -22.53
CA ALA A 163 -17.11 -20.27 -22.39
C ALA A 163 -17.87 -19.45 -23.45
N VAL A 164 -18.51 -18.37 -23.00
CA VAL A 164 -19.33 -17.50 -23.86
C VAL A 164 -18.78 -16.07 -23.94
N TRP A 165 -18.28 -15.55 -22.83
CA TRP A 165 -17.91 -14.14 -22.71
C TRP A 165 -16.84 -13.92 -21.63
N PRO A 166 -15.95 -12.92 -21.72
CA PRO A 166 -15.07 -12.53 -20.62
C PRO A 166 -15.88 -12.09 -19.38
N ALA A 167 -15.83 -12.85 -18.28
CA ALA A 167 -16.47 -12.49 -17.02
C ALA A 167 -15.67 -11.46 -16.21
N GLN A 168 -14.35 -11.57 -16.27
CA GLN A 168 -13.40 -10.65 -15.65
C GLN A 168 -12.24 -10.45 -16.62
N VAL A 169 -11.76 -9.21 -16.71
CA VAL A 169 -10.59 -8.87 -17.51
C VAL A 169 -9.65 -8.10 -16.63
N VAL A 170 -8.43 -8.59 -16.51
CA VAL A 170 -7.36 -7.94 -15.75
C VAL A 170 -6.38 -7.31 -16.73
N ASN A 171 -6.18 -6.00 -16.60
CA ASN A 171 -5.26 -5.22 -17.41
C ASN A 171 -4.32 -4.40 -16.50
N TYR A 172 -3.29 -3.81 -17.09
CA TYR A 172 -2.25 -3.06 -16.36
C TYR A 172 -2.80 -1.98 -15.43
N THR A 173 -3.94 -1.36 -15.78
CA THR A 173 -4.58 -0.32 -14.97
C THR A 173 -5.29 -0.94 -13.77
N ASN A 174 -6.14 -1.94 -14.01
CA ASN A 174 -6.97 -2.50 -12.94
C ASN A 174 -6.22 -3.50 -12.06
N LYS A 175 -5.02 -3.99 -12.42
CA LYS A 175 -4.17 -4.77 -11.50
C LYS A 175 -4.02 -4.08 -10.14
N THR A 176 -3.93 -2.74 -10.14
CA THR A 176 -3.78 -1.93 -8.92
C THR A 176 -4.95 -2.04 -7.95
N GLN A 177 -6.20 -2.24 -8.39
CA GLN A 177 -7.34 -2.37 -7.48
C GLN A 177 -7.21 -3.61 -6.58
N PHE A 178 -6.55 -4.67 -7.05
CA PHE A 178 -6.39 -5.89 -6.27
C PHE A 178 -5.41 -5.70 -5.11
N LEU A 179 -4.46 -4.78 -5.23
CA LEU A 179 -3.58 -4.41 -4.11
C LEU A 179 -4.37 -3.74 -2.98
N PHE A 180 -5.25 -2.79 -3.31
CA PHE A 180 -6.14 -2.17 -2.31
C PHE A 180 -7.11 -3.17 -1.67
N ARG A 181 -7.56 -4.18 -2.43
CA ARG A 181 -8.38 -5.28 -1.89
C ARG A 181 -7.61 -6.14 -0.89
N ILE A 182 -6.37 -6.49 -1.21
CA ILE A 182 -5.48 -7.24 -0.31
C ILE A 182 -5.19 -6.41 0.94
N GLU A 183 -4.92 -5.11 0.78
CA GLU A 183 -4.65 -4.18 1.87
C GLU A 183 -5.77 -4.15 2.89
N LYS A 184 -7.01 -4.02 2.42
CA LYS A 184 -8.22 -3.97 3.25
C LYS A 184 -8.74 -5.35 3.67
N GLY A 185 -8.22 -6.43 3.09
CA GLY A 185 -8.73 -7.78 3.29
C GLY A 185 -10.07 -8.07 2.62
N VAL A 186 -10.48 -7.26 1.64
CA VAL A 186 -11.75 -7.38 0.89
C VAL A 186 -11.49 -8.14 -0.42
N LEU A 187 -11.32 -9.46 -0.31
CA LEU A 187 -10.79 -10.28 -1.41
C LEU A 187 -11.80 -10.64 -2.52
N ASP A 188 -13.09 -10.44 -2.29
CA ASP A 188 -14.10 -10.59 -3.34
C ASP A 188 -14.06 -9.38 -4.26
N ILE A 189 -14.05 -9.62 -5.58
CA ILE A 189 -13.98 -8.59 -6.62
C ILE A 189 -15.29 -7.81 -6.70
N ASN A 190 -16.42 -8.44 -6.36
CA ASN A 190 -17.73 -7.80 -6.39
C ASN A 190 -18.08 -7.07 -5.08
N ASP A 191 -17.24 -7.21 -4.05
CA ASP A 191 -17.46 -6.54 -2.77
C ASP A 191 -17.07 -5.05 -2.88
N GLN A 192 -18.05 -4.19 -2.58
CA GLN A 192 -17.90 -2.74 -2.59
C GLN A 192 -17.16 -2.20 -1.35
N GLY A 193 -16.93 -3.04 -0.33
CA GLY A 193 -16.20 -2.69 0.88
C GLY A 193 -14.77 -2.19 0.62
N VAL A 194 -14.18 -2.50 -0.54
CA VAL A 194 -12.91 -1.90 -0.97
C VAL A 194 -12.97 -0.37 -1.05
N ASN A 195 -14.15 0.21 -1.26
CA ASN A 195 -14.35 1.67 -1.32
C ASN A 195 -14.56 2.30 0.05
N SER A 196 -14.75 1.50 1.10
CA SER A 196 -14.88 2.03 2.46
C SER A 196 -13.58 2.67 2.93
N PHE A 197 -13.71 3.70 3.77
CA PHE A 197 -12.57 4.31 4.44
C PHE A 197 -12.06 3.39 5.55
N PHE A 198 -10.75 3.19 5.60
CA PHE A 198 -10.04 2.46 6.65
C PHE A 198 -8.95 3.39 7.17
N LYS A 199 -8.79 3.44 8.48
CA LYS A 199 -7.63 4.11 9.08
C LYS A 199 -6.36 3.27 8.87
N PRO A 200 -5.16 3.89 8.95
CA PRO A 200 -3.89 3.18 8.77
C PRO A 200 -3.70 1.95 9.66
N ASP A 201 -4.24 1.96 10.87
CA ASP A 201 -4.21 0.88 11.87
C ASP A 201 -5.30 -0.21 11.64
N GLU A 202 -6.24 0.04 10.73
CA GLU A 202 -7.32 -0.91 10.40
C GLU A 202 -6.99 -1.79 9.19
N TYR A 203 -5.93 -1.47 8.43
CA TYR A 203 -5.51 -2.27 7.29
C TYR A 203 -5.10 -3.67 7.71
N ARG A 204 -5.53 -4.67 6.91
CA ARG A 204 -5.16 -6.06 7.14
C ARG A 204 -3.73 -6.35 6.72
N VAL A 205 -3.33 -5.81 5.57
CA VAL A 205 -1.99 -5.94 5.01
C VAL A 205 -1.57 -4.58 4.46
N PRO A 206 -1.01 -3.67 5.27
CA PRO A 206 -0.60 -2.35 4.78
C PRO A 206 0.41 -2.50 3.63
N PHE A 207 0.43 -1.56 2.68
CA PHE A 207 1.34 -1.62 1.52
C PHE A 207 2.82 -1.83 1.88
N ARG A 208 3.26 -1.30 3.02
CA ARG A 208 4.62 -1.50 3.55
C ARG A 208 4.97 -2.98 3.78
N ASN A 209 3.96 -3.83 3.95
CA ASN A 209 4.07 -5.29 4.10
C ASN A 209 3.67 -6.04 2.82
N MET A 210 3.82 -5.40 1.66
CA MET A 210 3.63 -6.05 0.37
C MET A 210 4.94 -6.18 -0.39
N VAL A 211 5.12 -7.36 -0.98
CA VAL A 211 6.13 -7.62 -2.00
C VAL A 211 5.40 -7.82 -3.33
N TYR A 212 5.80 -7.11 -4.38
CA TYR A 212 5.30 -7.35 -5.73
C TYR A 212 6.43 -7.90 -6.60
N ILE A 213 6.19 -9.06 -7.22
CA ILE A 213 7.15 -9.74 -8.10
C ILE A 213 6.54 -9.82 -9.50
N GLY A 214 7.22 -9.25 -10.49
CA GLY A 214 6.77 -9.25 -11.87
C GLY A 214 7.92 -9.01 -12.84
N ASP A 215 7.79 -9.46 -14.08
CA ASP A 215 8.77 -9.16 -15.14
C ASP A 215 8.31 -8.00 -16.03
N SER A 216 7.01 -7.67 -16.03
CA SER A 216 6.37 -7.01 -17.15
C SER A 216 6.28 -5.49 -17.03
N ASP A 217 6.25 -4.80 -18.18
CA ASP A 217 5.93 -3.36 -18.19
C ASP A 217 4.49 -3.11 -17.71
N THR A 218 3.60 -4.12 -17.82
CA THR A 218 2.22 -4.04 -17.35
C THR A 218 2.11 -4.04 -15.82
N ASP A 219 3.12 -4.53 -15.12
CA ASP A 219 3.19 -4.54 -13.66
C ASP A 219 3.75 -3.25 -13.07
N ILE A 220 4.30 -2.36 -13.89
CA ILE A 220 4.92 -1.11 -13.44
C ILE A 220 3.99 -0.29 -12.52
N PRO A 221 2.70 -0.09 -12.83
CA PRO A 221 1.81 0.64 -11.94
C PRO A 221 1.73 0.01 -10.53
N CYS A 222 1.64 -1.32 -10.45
CA CYS A 222 1.60 -2.06 -9.19
C CYS A 222 2.94 -1.97 -8.44
N MET A 223 4.04 -2.22 -9.14
CA MET A 223 5.39 -2.16 -8.57
C MET A 223 5.72 -0.76 -8.02
N LYS A 224 5.34 0.29 -8.75
CA LYS A 224 5.50 1.68 -8.32
C LYS A 224 4.61 2.00 -7.12
N LEU A 225 3.35 1.58 -7.14
CA LEU A 225 2.41 1.81 -6.04
C LEU A 225 2.90 1.17 -4.74
N VAL A 226 3.31 -0.09 -4.79
CA VAL A 226 3.88 -0.80 -3.63
C VAL A 226 5.14 -0.11 -3.13
N ASN A 227 6.06 0.27 -4.02
CA ASN A 227 7.33 0.90 -3.63
C ASN A 227 7.15 2.28 -2.97
N ILE A 228 6.26 3.13 -3.50
CA ILE A 228 6.00 4.47 -2.93
C ILE A 228 5.39 4.37 -1.53
N ASN A 229 4.58 3.34 -1.28
CA ASN A 229 3.94 3.12 0.02
C ASN A 229 4.76 2.22 0.97
N GLY A 230 6.08 2.17 0.77
CA GLY A 230 7.03 1.53 1.69
C GLY A 230 7.27 0.03 1.48
N GLY A 231 6.54 -0.61 0.57
CA GLY A 231 6.70 -2.02 0.24
C GLY A 231 7.90 -2.30 -0.68
N HIS A 232 7.90 -3.49 -1.27
CA HIS A 232 9.04 -4.00 -2.02
C HIS A 232 8.66 -4.49 -3.43
N SER A 233 9.10 -3.78 -4.46
CA SER A 233 8.97 -4.25 -5.84
C SER A 233 10.24 -4.96 -6.33
N ILE A 234 10.06 -6.14 -6.89
CA ILE A 234 11.12 -7.01 -7.41
C ILE A 234 10.83 -7.29 -8.89
N GLY A 235 11.65 -6.71 -9.77
CA GLY A 235 11.65 -7.07 -11.19
C GLY A 235 12.35 -8.42 -11.40
N VAL A 236 11.68 -9.39 -11.99
CA VAL A 236 12.33 -10.66 -12.36
C VAL A 236 12.70 -10.72 -13.84
N PHE A 237 13.74 -11.47 -14.17
CA PHE A 237 14.16 -11.70 -15.55
C PHE A 237 14.47 -13.18 -15.76
N ASN A 238 14.26 -13.68 -16.98
CA ASN A 238 14.47 -15.09 -17.30
C ASN A 238 15.95 -15.49 -17.08
N SER A 239 16.17 -16.46 -16.19
CA SER A 239 17.50 -16.94 -15.79
C SER A 239 18.26 -17.63 -16.93
N GLY A 240 17.54 -18.21 -17.90
CA GLY A 240 18.09 -18.88 -19.07
C GLY A 240 18.62 -17.91 -20.12
N THR A 241 17.83 -16.89 -20.49
CA THR A 241 18.25 -15.89 -21.48
C THR A 241 19.23 -14.87 -20.89
N LYS A 242 19.16 -14.63 -19.58
CA LYS A 242 19.96 -13.64 -18.84
C LYS A 242 19.80 -12.20 -19.34
N ASP A 243 18.75 -11.93 -20.11
CA ASP A 243 18.44 -10.57 -20.56
C ASP A 243 17.98 -9.72 -19.38
N LYS A 244 18.74 -8.69 -19.07
CA LYS A 244 18.48 -7.76 -17.98
C LYS A 244 18.05 -6.38 -18.45
N SER A 245 17.95 -6.16 -19.76
CA SER A 245 17.67 -4.85 -20.36
C SER A 245 16.43 -4.19 -19.75
N LYS A 246 15.34 -4.97 -19.62
CA LYS A 246 14.06 -4.52 -19.06
C LYS A 246 14.15 -4.15 -17.58
N VAL A 247 14.76 -5.00 -16.75
CA VAL A 247 14.90 -4.72 -15.31
C VAL A 247 15.88 -3.58 -15.03
N PHE A 248 16.91 -3.40 -15.87
CA PHE A 248 17.81 -2.25 -15.77
C PHE A 248 17.10 -0.94 -16.07
N ARG A 249 16.34 -0.89 -17.17
CA ARG A 249 15.50 0.28 -17.50
C ARG A 249 14.51 0.60 -16.37
N MET A 250 13.79 -0.41 -15.87
CA MET A 250 12.84 -0.22 -14.78
C MET A 250 13.50 0.29 -13.49
N LEU A 251 14.72 -0.16 -13.20
CA LEU A 251 15.48 0.30 -12.03
C LEU A 251 15.94 1.76 -12.20
N GLU A 252 16.50 2.10 -13.36
CA GLU A 252 16.94 3.46 -13.70
C GLU A 252 15.78 4.47 -13.62
N GLU A 253 14.60 4.06 -14.05
CA GLU A 253 13.38 4.88 -13.98
C GLU A 253 12.71 4.87 -12.60
N ASN A 254 13.36 4.32 -11.56
CA ASN A 254 12.84 4.19 -10.19
C ASN A 254 11.47 3.48 -10.10
N ARG A 255 11.18 2.57 -11.04
CA ARG A 255 9.91 1.81 -11.09
C ARG A 255 9.96 0.55 -10.23
N ILE A 256 11.15 -0.02 -10.04
CA ILE A 256 11.39 -1.17 -9.17
C ILE A 256 12.47 -0.84 -8.14
N LYS A 257 12.45 -1.53 -6.99
CA LYS A 257 13.48 -1.39 -5.94
C LYS A 257 14.60 -2.40 -6.08
N TYR A 258 14.24 -3.63 -6.47
CA TYR A 258 15.18 -4.73 -6.62
C TYR A 258 14.94 -5.47 -7.93
N TYR A 259 15.94 -6.26 -8.34
CA TYR A 259 15.75 -7.24 -9.39
C TYR A 259 16.52 -8.54 -9.09
N ALA A 260 15.98 -9.66 -9.57
CA ALA A 260 16.55 -10.99 -9.38
C ALA A 260 16.24 -11.89 -10.58
N PRO A 261 17.03 -12.94 -10.84
CA PRO A 261 16.63 -13.94 -11.82
C PRO A 261 15.33 -14.63 -11.37
N ALA A 262 14.49 -15.02 -12.32
CA ALA A 262 13.35 -15.91 -12.12
C ALA A 262 13.85 -17.34 -11.87
N ASP A 263 14.43 -17.52 -10.69
CA ASP A 263 14.97 -18.76 -10.16
C ASP A 263 14.47 -18.90 -8.73
N TYR A 264 13.58 -19.86 -8.53
CA TYR A 264 12.87 -20.07 -7.28
C TYR A 264 13.44 -21.29 -6.53
N THR A 265 14.64 -21.74 -6.88
CA THR A 265 15.33 -22.82 -6.17
C THR A 265 15.80 -22.38 -4.78
N GLU A 266 16.02 -23.35 -3.90
CA GLU A 266 16.52 -23.08 -2.55
C GLU A 266 17.88 -22.39 -2.59
N GLY A 267 18.04 -21.34 -1.78
CA GLY A 267 19.28 -20.55 -1.75
C GLY A 267 19.49 -19.65 -2.97
N SER A 268 18.50 -19.51 -3.86
CA SER A 268 18.60 -18.59 -4.98
C SER A 268 18.65 -17.13 -4.50
N LYS A 269 19.15 -16.23 -5.37
CA LYS A 269 19.18 -14.80 -5.08
C LYS A 269 17.79 -14.22 -4.78
N LEU A 270 16.74 -14.75 -5.42
CA LEU A 270 15.37 -14.32 -5.18
C LEU A 270 14.89 -14.77 -3.79
N GLU A 271 15.18 -16.01 -3.41
CA GLU A 271 14.81 -16.55 -2.09
C GLU A 271 15.49 -15.76 -0.96
N GLU A 272 16.80 -15.55 -1.06
CA GLU A 272 17.55 -14.77 -0.07
C GLU A 272 17.02 -13.34 0.08
N LEU A 273 16.62 -12.70 -1.04
CA LEU A 273 16.06 -11.36 -1.02
C LEU A 273 14.71 -11.34 -0.29
N VAL A 274 13.81 -12.31 -0.57
CA VAL A 274 12.51 -12.39 0.10
C VAL A 274 12.67 -12.69 1.59
N LYS A 275 13.60 -13.58 1.98
CA LYS A 275 13.93 -13.83 3.40
C LYS A 275 14.39 -12.56 4.12
N LYS A 276 15.24 -11.74 3.49
CA LYS A 276 15.65 -10.43 4.05
C LYS A 276 14.50 -9.43 4.16
N ILE A 277 13.52 -9.48 3.25
CA ILE A 277 12.32 -8.66 3.35
C ILE A 277 11.46 -9.11 4.54
N ILE A 278 11.29 -10.42 4.75
CA ILE A 278 10.58 -10.97 5.92
C ILE A 278 11.24 -10.49 7.22
N ASP A 279 12.57 -10.58 7.34
CA ASP A 279 13.30 -10.08 8.51
C ASP A 279 13.05 -8.59 8.75
N ARG A 280 13.00 -7.79 7.68
CA ARG A 280 12.71 -6.35 7.76
C ARG A 280 11.27 -6.08 8.18
N THR A 281 10.29 -6.85 7.70
CA THR A 281 8.87 -6.70 8.06
C THR A 281 8.67 -6.74 9.56
N ILE A 282 9.32 -7.68 10.27
CA ILE A 282 9.24 -7.77 11.74
C ILE A 282 9.71 -6.48 12.40
N SER A 283 10.88 -5.99 11.98
CA SER A 283 11.48 -4.78 12.56
C SER A 283 10.63 -3.55 12.29
N ASN A 284 10.04 -3.46 11.09
CA ASN A 284 9.14 -2.38 10.71
C ASN A 284 7.86 -2.40 11.56
N GLU A 285 7.23 -3.56 11.75
CA GLU A 285 5.95 -3.62 12.48
C GLU A 285 6.11 -3.27 13.96
N ILE A 286 7.25 -3.61 14.58
CA ILE A 286 7.57 -3.13 15.95
C ILE A 286 7.59 -1.59 16.02
N LEU A 287 8.15 -0.93 15.00
CA LEU A 287 8.21 0.53 14.96
C LEU A 287 6.84 1.15 14.66
N GLU A 288 6.03 0.49 13.83
CA GLU A 288 4.68 0.94 13.50
C GLU A 288 3.74 0.80 14.70
N ASP A 289 3.86 -0.28 15.48
CA ASP A 289 3.12 -0.45 16.73
C ASP A 289 3.45 0.69 17.71
N PHE A 290 4.75 0.99 17.91
CA PHE A 290 5.18 2.12 18.72
C PHE A 290 4.65 3.46 18.20
N HIS A 291 4.64 3.65 16.87
CA HIS A 291 4.06 4.85 16.26
C HIS A 291 2.56 4.98 16.58
N PHE A 292 1.80 3.90 16.46
CA PHE A 292 0.36 3.91 16.77
C PHE A 292 0.08 4.10 18.26
N GLU A 293 0.95 3.62 19.15
CA GLU A 293 0.90 3.95 20.58
C GLU A 293 1.05 5.46 20.81
N CYS A 294 2.06 6.10 20.20
CA CYS A 294 2.24 7.56 20.29
C CYS A 294 1.04 8.34 19.72
N VAL A 295 0.45 7.86 18.61
CA VAL A 295 -0.75 8.48 18.02
C VAL A 295 -1.95 8.34 18.96
N SER A 296 -2.15 7.17 19.56
CA SER A 296 -3.24 6.92 20.51
C SER A 296 -3.09 7.78 21.76
N GLU A 297 -1.88 7.87 22.32
CA GLU A 297 -1.58 8.73 23.48
C GLU A 297 -1.91 10.20 23.18
N LYS A 298 -1.42 10.72 22.04
CA LYS A 298 -1.75 12.07 21.59
C LYS A 298 -3.26 12.26 21.42
N ASP A 299 -3.96 11.31 20.80
CA ASP A 299 -5.40 11.40 20.58
C ASP A 299 -6.20 11.34 21.89
N ASP A 300 -5.74 10.60 22.90
CA ASP A 300 -6.34 10.55 24.23
C ASP A 300 -6.13 11.88 25.01
N GLU A 301 -4.92 12.44 24.98
CA GLU A 301 -4.60 13.72 25.64
C GLU A 301 -5.34 14.90 25.01
N THR A 302 -5.48 14.90 23.68
CA THR A 302 -6.12 15.98 22.93
C THR A 302 -7.65 15.84 22.83
N ARG A 303 -8.24 14.69 23.21
CA ARG A 303 -9.68 14.37 23.00
C ARG A 303 -10.66 15.40 23.59
N ASN A 304 -10.29 16.03 24.71
CA ASN A 304 -11.13 17.00 25.42
C ASN A 304 -10.64 18.45 25.26
N GLN A 305 -9.60 18.69 24.46
CA GLN A 305 -9.11 20.05 24.21
C GLN A 305 -10.04 20.74 23.20
N THR A 306 -10.46 21.95 23.53
CA THR A 306 -11.22 22.78 22.59
C THR A 306 -10.28 23.31 21.49
N GLU A 307 -10.81 23.67 20.32
CA GLU A 307 -10.01 24.34 19.27
C GLU A 307 -9.30 25.60 19.80
N GLU A 308 -9.90 26.26 20.78
CA GLU A 308 -9.32 27.43 21.45
C GLU A 308 -8.11 27.06 22.32
N GLU A 309 -8.18 25.96 23.09
CA GLU A 309 -7.06 25.46 23.91
C GLU A 309 -5.87 25.03 23.04
N VAL A 310 -6.12 24.31 21.95
CA VAL A 310 -5.07 23.90 21.00
C VAL A 310 -4.39 25.13 20.40
N ARG A 311 -5.17 26.14 20.00
CA ARG A 311 -4.64 27.40 19.45
C ARG A 311 -3.79 28.17 20.47
N LYS A 312 -4.19 28.17 21.77
CA LYS A 312 -3.40 28.79 22.84
C LYS A 312 -2.04 28.11 22.98
N GLU A 313 -1.99 26.78 23.05
CA GLU A 313 -0.74 26.04 23.14
C GLU A 313 0.17 26.24 21.91
N GLU A 314 -0.40 26.26 20.69
CA GLU A 314 0.38 26.55 19.48
C GLU A 314 1.02 27.93 19.50
N LEU A 315 0.30 28.96 19.96
CA LEU A 315 0.83 30.31 20.05
C LEU A 315 1.91 30.43 21.12
N ILE A 316 1.74 29.74 22.26
CA ILE A 316 2.76 29.68 23.31
C ILE A 316 4.03 28.99 22.79
N ASN A 317 3.90 27.85 22.10
CA ASN A 317 5.05 27.14 21.52
C ASN A 317 5.77 28.00 20.46
N LYS A 318 5.01 28.69 19.59
CA LYS A 318 5.58 29.63 18.61
C LYS A 318 6.35 30.77 19.26
N LEU A 319 5.93 31.23 20.44
CA LEU A 319 6.64 32.25 21.20
C LEU A 319 7.91 31.69 21.84
N GLU A 320 7.84 30.49 22.41
CA GLU A 320 8.98 29.77 23.00
C GLU A 320 10.08 29.52 21.97
N ASP A 321 9.70 29.11 20.75
CA ASP A 321 10.60 28.81 19.63
C ASP A 321 11.00 30.05 18.81
N SER A 322 10.51 31.25 19.17
CA SER A 322 10.79 32.43 18.36
C SER A 322 12.27 32.80 18.38
N THR A 323 12.87 32.87 17.18
CA THR A 323 14.30 33.16 16.97
C THR A 323 14.58 34.55 16.40
N ASN A 324 13.54 35.33 16.06
CA ASN A 324 13.70 36.68 15.53
C ASN A 324 12.60 37.63 16.04
N PHE A 325 12.93 38.93 16.14
CA PHE A 325 12.03 39.94 16.73
C PHE A 325 10.72 40.11 15.97
N THR A 326 10.74 40.12 14.63
CA THR A 326 9.52 40.26 13.81
C THR A 326 8.52 39.15 14.11
N ASN A 327 8.98 37.89 14.17
CA ASN A 327 8.13 36.76 14.52
C ASN A 327 7.61 36.87 15.96
N THR A 328 8.47 37.28 16.90
CA THR A 328 8.05 37.48 18.30
C THR A 328 6.91 38.50 18.41
N HIS A 329 7.01 39.66 17.75
CA HIS A 329 5.94 40.66 17.75
C HIS A 329 4.64 40.12 17.12
N ASN A 330 4.74 39.42 15.98
CA ASN A 330 3.57 38.83 15.31
C ASN A 330 2.87 37.77 16.17
N VAL A 331 3.62 37.00 16.94
CA VAL A 331 3.05 35.99 17.86
C VAL A 331 2.44 36.67 19.09
N ILE A 332 3.08 37.71 19.63
CA ILE A 332 2.56 38.51 20.76
C ILE A 332 1.27 39.24 20.40
N GLU A 333 1.13 39.75 19.17
CA GLU A 333 -0.11 40.35 18.68
C GLU A 333 -1.27 39.33 18.72
N GLN A 334 -1.02 38.10 18.25
CA GLN A 334 -2.01 37.03 18.27
C GLN A 334 -2.34 36.57 19.70
N LEU A 335 -1.32 36.42 20.56
CA LEU A 335 -1.48 36.07 21.98
C LEU A 335 -2.25 37.15 22.75
N SER A 336 -2.08 38.43 22.39
CA SER A 336 -2.77 39.55 23.05
C SER A 336 -4.28 39.56 22.82
N GLY A 337 -4.77 38.85 21.81
CA GLY A 337 -6.20 38.63 21.57
C GLY A 337 -6.84 37.59 22.49
N VAL A 338 -6.05 36.84 23.26
CA VAL A 338 -6.54 35.82 24.21
C VAL A 338 -6.61 36.41 25.62
N THR A 339 -7.76 36.26 26.27
CA THR A 339 -8.02 36.85 27.60
C THR A 339 -7.87 35.88 28.76
N ASP A 340 -8.08 34.58 28.52
CA ASP A 340 -8.12 33.56 29.57
C ASP A 340 -6.99 32.54 29.37
N TRP A 341 -6.20 32.35 30.42
CA TRP A 341 -5.05 31.44 30.48
C TRP A 341 -5.17 30.50 31.66
N THR A 342 -4.82 29.23 31.47
CA THR A 342 -4.68 28.29 32.59
C THR A 342 -3.45 28.64 33.44
N GLY A 343 -3.37 28.12 34.67
CA GLY A 343 -2.20 28.33 35.53
C GLY A 343 -0.90 27.84 34.88
N GLU A 344 -0.97 26.67 34.24
CA GLU A 344 0.17 26.07 33.54
C GLU A 344 0.62 26.90 32.32
N GLN A 345 -0.33 27.40 31.52
CA GLN A 345 -0.05 28.30 30.40
C GLN A 345 0.60 29.61 30.86
N THR A 346 0.08 30.16 31.96
CA THR A 346 0.61 31.39 32.57
C THR A 346 2.05 31.19 33.03
N ASP A 347 2.34 30.08 33.71
CA ASP A 347 3.70 29.74 34.15
C ASP A 347 4.65 29.53 32.96
N LYS A 348 4.18 28.90 31.88
CA LYS A 348 4.95 28.70 30.64
C LYS A 348 5.29 30.03 29.97
N LEU A 349 4.33 30.94 29.83
CA LEU A 349 4.55 32.29 29.31
C LEU A 349 5.57 33.07 30.15
N ILE A 350 5.43 33.05 31.48
CA ILE A 350 6.38 33.72 32.39
C ILE A 350 7.80 33.13 32.26
N ARG A 351 7.90 31.80 32.09
CA ARG A 351 9.19 31.13 31.86
C ARG A 351 9.84 31.60 30.55
N ILE A 352 9.07 31.65 29.46
CA ILE A 352 9.54 32.11 28.15
C ILE A 352 10.10 33.55 28.24
N ALA A 353 9.44 34.45 28.96
CA ALA A 353 9.92 35.82 29.17
C ALA A 353 11.31 35.91 29.82
N LEU A 354 11.68 34.92 30.65
CA LEU A 354 12.93 34.91 31.41
C LEU A 354 14.06 34.14 30.72
N GLU A 355 13.70 33.10 29.97
CA GLU A 355 14.63 32.10 29.42
C GLU A 355 14.87 32.28 27.91
N ASN A 356 13.86 32.67 27.13
CA ASN A 356 14.06 32.95 25.71
C ASN A 356 14.80 34.30 25.55
N LYS A 357 16.02 34.23 25.00
CA LYS A 357 16.90 35.40 24.84
C LYS A 357 16.29 36.49 23.96
N GLN A 358 15.57 36.11 22.90
CA GLN A 358 14.92 37.08 21.99
C GLN A 358 13.79 37.79 22.72
N VAL A 359 12.86 37.04 23.31
CA VAL A 359 11.72 37.58 24.06
C VAL A 359 12.20 38.47 25.20
N LYS A 360 13.20 38.03 25.96
CA LYS A 360 13.79 38.81 27.06
C LYS A 360 14.45 40.11 26.59
N TYR A 361 15.07 40.12 25.41
CA TYR A 361 15.75 41.30 24.88
C TYR A 361 14.78 42.41 24.50
N ILE A 362 13.64 42.04 23.88
CA ILE A 362 12.57 42.98 23.48
C ILE A 362 11.43 43.07 24.50
N LEU A 363 11.61 42.57 25.72
CA LEU A 363 10.55 42.52 26.73
C LEU A 363 9.99 43.90 27.09
N LYS A 364 10.79 44.96 26.89
CA LYS A 364 10.41 46.36 27.15
C LYS A 364 9.66 47.01 25.99
N ASP A 365 9.59 46.36 24.84
CA ASP A 365 8.83 46.83 23.70
C ASP A 365 7.35 46.91 24.07
N LYS A 366 6.64 47.88 23.50
CA LYS A 366 5.33 48.31 23.99
C LYS A 366 4.33 47.15 24.08
N ASP A 367 4.25 46.34 23.03
CA ASP A 367 3.35 45.21 22.91
C ASP A 367 3.69 44.07 23.89
N LEU A 368 4.98 43.70 24.02
CA LEU A 368 5.43 42.70 24.98
C LEU A 368 5.23 43.16 26.43
N LYS A 369 5.52 44.43 26.72
CA LYS A 369 5.33 45.02 28.05
C LYS A 369 3.85 45.05 28.43
N ASP A 370 2.97 45.40 27.50
CA ASP A 370 1.52 45.40 27.72
C ASP A 370 0.96 43.99 27.90
N PHE A 371 1.48 43.02 27.14
CA PHE A 371 1.09 41.61 27.25
C PHE A 371 1.57 40.99 28.58
N TYR A 372 2.88 40.96 28.84
CA TYR A 372 3.44 40.36 30.06
C TYR A 372 3.04 41.12 31.33
N GLY A 373 2.78 42.42 31.23
CA GLY A 373 2.22 43.20 32.32
C GLY A 373 0.81 42.76 32.71
N ARG A 374 0.00 42.24 31.78
CA ARG A 374 -1.31 41.63 32.07
C ARG A 374 -1.14 40.23 32.65
N ILE A 375 -0.31 39.39 32.04
CA ILE A 375 -0.04 38.02 32.50
C ILE A 375 0.47 38.00 33.95
N CYS A 376 1.45 38.86 34.28
CA CYS A 376 2.07 38.87 35.61
C CYS A 376 1.21 39.52 36.71
N LYS A 377 0.15 40.26 36.36
CA LYS A 377 -0.79 40.84 37.36
C LYS A 377 -1.65 39.79 38.05
N ASN A 378 -1.89 38.68 37.36
CA ASN A 378 -2.79 37.62 37.83
C ASN A 378 -2.05 36.48 38.54
N THR A 379 -0.74 36.59 38.75
CA THR A 379 0.11 35.51 39.30
C THR A 379 1.07 36.03 40.35
N ASP A 380 1.01 35.47 41.56
CA ASP A 380 1.81 35.92 42.70
C ASP A 380 3.03 34.99 42.92
N GLY A 381 3.95 34.98 41.95
CA GLY A 381 5.14 34.12 41.93
C GLY A 381 6.46 34.90 41.85
N GLU A 382 7.56 34.34 42.39
CA GLU A 382 8.90 34.97 42.32
C GLU A 382 9.35 35.23 40.88
N LYS A 383 9.03 34.32 39.95
CA LYS A 383 9.32 34.48 38.51
C LYS A 383 8.54 35.64 37.89
N ALA A 384 7.26 35.80 38.24
CA ALA A 384 6.44 36.93 37.78
C ALA A 384 7.02 38.27 38.29
N LYS A 385 7.48 38.31 39.56
CA LYS A 385 8.16 39.49 40.13
C LYS A 385 9.47 39.80 39.40
N ALA A 386 10.21 38.78 38.97
CA ALA A 386 11.42 38.96 38.17
C ALA A 386 11.11 39.57 36.79
N VAL A 387 10.06 39.09 36.11
CA VAL A 387 9.58 39.67 34.84
C VAL A 387 9.18 41.13 35.04
N ILE A 388 8.35 41.44 36.06
CA ILE A 388 7.91 42.81 36.38
C ILE A 388 9.10 43.73 36.65
N LYS A 389 10.14 43.24 37.35
CA LYS A 389 11.36 44.02 37.59
C LYS A 389 12.05 44.41 36.27
N ILE A 390 12.16 43.49 35.32
CA ILE A 390 12.75 43.75 33.99
C ILE A 390 11.90 44.76 33.20
N LEU A 391 10.57 44.68 33.29
CA LEU A 391 9.64 45.61 32.62
C LEU A 391 9.71 47.05 33.15
N ASN A 392 10.14 47.22 34.41
CA ASN A 392 10.22 48.50 35.13
C ASN A 392 11.64 49.09 35.23
N THR A 393 12.65 48.32 34.81
CA THR A 393 14.01 48.82 34.59
C THR A 393 14.10 49.37 33.17
#